data_AF-A0A094GM99-F1
#
_entry.id   AF-A0A094GM99-F1
#
_cell.length_a   1.000
_cell.length_b   1.000
_cell.length_c   1.000
_cell.angle_alpha   90.00
_cell.angle_beta   90.00
_cell.angle_gamma   90.00
#
_symmetry.space_group_name_H-M   'P 1'
#
loop_
_entity.id
_entity.type
_entity.pdbx_description
1 polymer ?
#
loop_
_entity_poly.entity_id
_entity_poly.type
_entity_poly.pdbx_seq_one_letter_code
_entity_poly.pdbx_strand_id
1 'polypeptide(L)'
;MHLFSTLAVASALVATSVLAHPGHDTRHEIAERAAFMKTSKRDLSHCAAKMKARGLEARAVQRRAAIAKSTREKRGLPTSAPYLRARDAASVLNTTHHSDVDYNPLTPEATLFSSNNSCILSPEVTQGPYYASGEYIRRNLIEDQEGVEMIIDLQVIDMATCEPVVNSMIDFW
;
A
#
# COMPACT_ATOMS: atom_id res chain seq x y z
N MET A 1 16.50 -60.37 2.53
CA MET A 1 17.46 -59.27 2.30
C MET A 1 17.07 -58.27 1.21
N HIS A 2 15.88 -58.36 0.58
CA HIS A 2 15.47 -57.43 -0.49
C HIS A 2 14.58 -56.24 -0.04
N LEU A 3 14.09 -56.23 1.20
CA LEU A 3 13.21 -55.17 1.72
C LEU A 3 13.96 -53.93 2.24
N PHE A 4 15.24 -54.05 2.60
CA PHE A 4 16.04 -52.91 3.07
C PHE A 4 16.61 -52.07 1.92
N SER A 5 16.71 -52.63 0.71
CA SER A 5 17.29 -51.93 -0.45
C SER A 5 16.29 -50.99 -1.14
N THR A 6 14.99 -51.21 -1.00
CA THR A 6 13.94 -50.38 -1.62
C THR A 6 13.61 -49.13 -0.79
N LEU A 7 13.76 -49.19 0.54
CA LEU A 7 13.57 -48.01 1.41
C LEU A 7 14.69 -46.96 1.23
N ALA A 8 15.92 -47.41 0.93
CA ALA A 8 17.05 -46.50 0.76
C ALA A 8 16.92 -45.62 -0.52
N VAL A 9 16.32 -46.16 -1.59
CA VAL A 9 16.13 -45.40 -2.85
C VAL A 9 14.98 -44.39 -2.72
N ALA A 10 13.92 -44.71 -1.97
CA ALA A 10 12.79 -43.79 -1.74
C ALA A 10 13.19 -42.56 -0.89
N SER A 11 14.22 -42.69 -0.05
CA SER A 11 14.71 -41.61 0.81
C SER A 11 15.60 -40.59 0.08
N ALA A 12 16.16 -40.95 -1.08
CA ALA A 12 17.06 -40.08 -1.85
C ALA A 12 16.32 -39.03 -2.70
N LEU A 13 15.01 -39.19 -2.92
CA LEU A 13 14.19 -38.25 -3.70
C LEU A 13 13.54 -37.14 -2.85
N VAL A 14 13.65 -37.20 -1.51
CA VAL A 14 13.02 -36.21 -0.59
C VAL A 14 13.97 -35.05 -0.25
N ALA A 15 15.22 -35.08 -0.73
CA ALA A 15 16.23 -34.08 -0.41
C ALA A 15 16.48 -33.05 -1.54
N THR A 16 15.53 -32.82 -2.44
CA THR A 16 15.53 -31.58 -3.23
C THR A 16 15.17 -30.44 -2.29
N SER A 17 16.22 -29.88 -1.69
CA SER A 17 16.17 -28.66 -0.91
C SER A 17 15.43 -27.62 -1.75
N VAL A 18 14.27 -27.19 -1.26
CA VAL A 18 13.56 -26.04 -1.79
C VAL A 18 14.43 -24.81 -1.47
N LEU A 19 15.45 -24.56 -2.29
CA LEU A 19 16.17 -23.30 -2.34
C LEU A 19 15.22 -22.28 -2.98
N ALA A 20 14.21 -21.85 -2.22
CA ALA A 20 13.19 -20.94 -2.72
C ALA A 20 13.79 -19.58 -3.14
N HIS A 21 14.94 -19.19 -2.57
CA HIS A 21 15.66 -17.98 -2.97
C HIS A 21 17.17 -18.23 -2.93
N PRO A 22 17.85 -18.28 -4.09
CA PRO A 22 19.31 -18.12 -4.14
C PRO A 22 19.66 -16.84 -3.37
N GLY A 23 20.61 -16.90 -2.45
CA GLY A 23 21.00 -15.73 -1.67
C GLY A 23 21.43 -14.58 -2.60
N HIS A 24 20.63 -13.53 -2.67
CA HIS A 24 20.97 -12.30 -3.39
C HIS A 24 21.79 -11.38 -2.48
N ASP A 25 22.94 -10.90 -2.95
CA ASP A 25 23.75 -9.94 -2.20
C ASP A 25 23.19 -8.51 -2.38
N THR A 26 22.44 -8.06 -1.38
CA THR A 26 21.76 -6.76 -1.39
C THR A 26 22.66 -5.58 -1.04
N ARG A 27 23.93 -5.79 -0.70
CA ARG A 27 24.81 -4.70 -0.21
C ARG A 27 24.98 -3.58 -1.23
N HIS A 28 25.05 -3.93 -2.52
CA HIS A 28 25.16 -2.96 -3.60
C HIS A 28 23.87 -2.14 -3.74
N GLU A 29 22.71 -2.79 -3.80
CA GLU A 29 21.40 -2.12 -3.88
C GLU A 29 21.13 -1.23 -2.67
N ILE A 30 21.54 -1.66 -1.47
CA ILE A 30 21.45 -0.86 -0.23
C ILE A 30 22.30 0.41 -0.36
N ALA A 31 23.53 0.31 -0.88
CA ALA A 31 24.41 1.45 -1.06
C ALA A 31 23.87 2.44 -2.10
N GLU A 32 23.34 1.95 -3.22
CA GLU A 32 22.69 2.77 -4.25
C GLU A 32 21.44 3.47 -3.71
N ARG A 33 20.55 2.73 -3.03
CA ARG A 33 19.37 3.29 -2.37
C ARG A 33 19.77 4.36 -1.35
N ALA A 34 20.80 4.10 -0.54
CA ALA A 34 21.28 5.07 0.45
C ALA A 34 21.86 6.33 -0.21
N ALA A 35 22.56 6.21 -1.34
CA ALA A 35 23.06 7.36 -2.10
C ALA A 35 21.90 8.18 -2.69
N PHE A 36 20.91 7.54 -3.31
CA PHE A 36 19.72 8.19 -3.85
C PHE A 36 18.92 8.92 -2.77
N MET A 37 18.75 8.31 -1.59
CA MET A 37 18.01 8.90 -0.47
C MET A 37 18.67 10.15 0.13
N LYS A 38 19.97 10.40 -0.12
CA LYS A 38 20.67 11.61 0.38
C LYS A 38 20.24 12.88 -0.37
N THR A 39 19.87 12.76 -1.64
CA THR A 39 19.56 13.91 -2.51
C THR A 39 18.08 13.99 -2.88
N SER A 40 17.35 12.90 -2.73
CA SER A 40 15.94 12.82 -3.10
C SER A 40 15.02 13.53 -2.11
N LYS A 41 13.95 14.15 -2.63
CA LYS A 41 12.85 14.63 -1.78
C LYS A 41 12.26 13.42 -1.04
N ARG A 42 12.05 13.57 0.27
CA ARG A 42 11.59 12.49 1.15
C ARG A 42 10.08 12.49 1.36
N ASP A 43 9.40 13.55 0.90
CA ASP A 43 7.96 13.71 0.94
C ASP A 43 7.48 14.73 -0.13
N LEU A 44 6.16 14.89 -0.23
CA LEU A 44 5.51 15.92 -1.04
C LEU A 44 5.21 17.21 -0.25
N SER A 45 5.89 17.47 0.88
CA SER A 45 5.64 18.68 1.70
C SER A 45 5.86 19.96 0.89
N HIS A 46 6.90 19.98 0.05
CA HIS A 46 7.18 21.08 -0.87
C HIS A 46 6.06 21.31 -1.92
N CYS A 47 5.24 20.29 -2.19
CA CYS A 47 4.08 20.40 -3.08
C CYS A 47 2.81 20.88 -2.37
N ALA A 48 2.77 20.91 -1.03
CA ALA A 48 1.53 21.09 -0.27
C ALA A 48 0.76 22.37 -0.63
N ALA A 49 1.46 23.52 -0.72
CA ALA A 49 0.83 24.80 -1.07
C ALA A 49 0.18 24.75 -2.46
N LYS A 50 0.88 24.19 -3.45
CA LYS A 50 0.38 24.07 -4.82
C LYS A 50 -0.77 23.08 -4.91
N MET A 51 -0.68 21.93 -4.26
CA MET A 51 -1.74 20.92 -4.23
C MET A 51 -3.02 21.45 -3.57
N LYS A 52 -2.87 22.22 -2.49
CA LYS A 52 -3.98 22.90 -1.82
C LYS A 52 -4.61 23.95 -2.72
N ALA A 53 -3.81 24.82 -3.35
CA ALA A 53 -4.30 25.82 -4.30
C ALA A 53 -5.04 25.20 -5.50
N ARG A 54 -4.59 24.03 -5.97
CA ARG A 54 -5.26 23.25 -7.02
C ARG A 54 -6.51 22.52 -6.53
N GLY A 55 -6.78 22.47 -5.22
CA GLY A 55 -7.90 21.75 -4.61
C GLY A 55 -7.79 20.22 -4.70
N LEU A 56 -6.58 19.67 -4.86
CA LEU A 56 -6.38 18.23 -5.01
C LEU A 56 -6.80 17.46 -3.76
N GLU A 57 -6.44 17.97 -2.59
CA GLU A 57 -6.78 17.40 -1.30
C GLU A 57 -8.30 17.36 -1.07
N ALA A 58 -9.00 18.49 -1.29
CA ALA A 58 -10.44 18.58 -1.15
C ALA A 58 -11.18 17.56 -2.05
N ARG A 59 -10.74 17.42 -3.32
CA ARG A 59 -11.30 16.42 -4.24
C ARG A 59 -11.01 14.99 -3.80
N ALA A 60 -9.81 14.71 -3.30
CA ALA A 60 -9.45 13.39 -2.79
C ALA A 60 -10.30 13.00 -1.58
N VAL A 61 -10.48 13.92 -0.62
CA VAL A 61 -11.34 13.72 0.56
C VAL A 61 -12.79 13.44 0.13
N GLN A 62 -13.36 14.28 -0.75
CA GLN A 62 -14.72 14.08 -1.25
C GLN A 62 -14.89 12.73 -1.96
N ARG A 63 -13.95 12.37 -2.85
CA ARG A 63 -13.97 11.09 -3.57
C ARG A 63 -13.90 9.91 -2.62
N ARG A 64 -12.95 9.92 -1.68
CA ARG A 64 -12.77 8.83 -0.69
C ARG A 64 -14.00 8.68 0.21
N ALA A 65 -14.61 9.79 0.65
CA ALA A 65 -15.86 9.76 1.41
C ALA A 65 -17.01 9.12 0.61
N ALA A 66 -17.14 9.47 -0.68
CA ALA A 66 -18.16 8.89 -1.56
C ALA A 66 -17.94 7.39 -1.82
N ILE A 67 -16.69 6.97 -2.04
CA ILE A 67 -16.32 5.56 -2.18
C ILE A 67 -16.68 4.79 -0.91
N ALA A 68 -16.28 5.28 0.26
CA ALA A 68 -16.59 4.64 1.53
C ALA A 68 -18.10 4.52 1.76
N LYS A 69 -18.85 5.61 1.52
CA LYS A 69 -20.32 5.62 1.66
C LYS A 69 -20.97 4.58 0.74
N SER A 70 -20.71 4.65 -0.57
CA SER A 70 -21.33 3.75 -1.55
C SER A 70 -20.97 2.28 -1.33
N THR A 71 -19.74 1.98 -0.90
CA THR A 71 -19.31 0.61 -0.56
C THR A 71 -20.06 0.07 0.65
N ARG A 72 -20.31 0.91 1.66
CA ARG A 72 -21.08 0.52 2.85
C ARG A 72 -22.54 0.27 2.52
N GLU A 73 -23.16 1.12 1.70
CA GLU A 73 -24.55 0.94 1.25
C GLU A 73 -24.73 -0.40 0.54
N LYS A 74 -23.81 -0.74 -0.37
CA LYS A 74 -23.83 -2.04 -1.07
C LYS A 74 -23.75 -3.24 -0.11
N ARG A 75 -23.13 -3.07 1.06
CA ARG A 75 -22.99 -4.11 2.09
C ARG A 75 -24.07 -4.03 3.18
N GLY A 76 -25.06 -3.15 3.05
CA GLY A 76 -26.08 -2.92 4.08
C GLY A 76 -25.53 -2.37 5.39
N LEU A 77 -24.35 -1.75 5.37
CA LEU A 77 -23.71 -1.19 6.55
C LEU A 77 -24.15 0.26 6.79
N PRO A 78 -24.32 0.71 8.05
CA PRO A 78 -24.75 2.08 8.34
C PRO A 78 -23.77 3.12 7.78
N THR A 79 -24.21 4.08 6.97
CA THR A 79 -23.29 5.07 6.36
C THR A 79 -22.95 6.26 7.26
N SER A 80 -23.74 6.49 8.30
CA SER A 80 -23.59 7.59 9.26
C SER A 80 -22.94 7.17 10.58
N ALA A 81 -22.77 5.86 10.82
CA ALA A 81 -22.15 5.38 12.05
C ALA A 81 -20.62 5.64 12.02
N PRO A 82 -20.02 6.13 13.11
CA PRO A 82 -18.58 6.25 13.22
C PRO A 82 -17.91 4.88 13.01
N TYR A 83 -16.66 4.89 12.50
CA TYR A 83 -15.83 3.70 12.28
C TYR A 83 -15.60 2.93 13.59
N LEU A 84 -16.55 2.10 14.02
CA LEU A 84 -16.40 1.22 15.17
C LEU A 84 -15.80 -0.10 14.68
N ARG A 85 -14.47 -0.21 14.78
CA ARG A 85 -13.86 -1.54 14.99
C ARG A 85 -14.10 -1.92 16.44
N ALA A 86 -14.40 -3.19 16.73
CA ALA A 86 -14.25 -3.70 18.08
C ALA A 86 -12.78 -3.50 18.48
N ARG A 87 -12.54 -2.58 19.39
CA ARG A 87 -11.21 -2.33 19.95
C ARG A 87 -11.21 -2.85 21.37
N ASP A 88 -10.19 -3.61 21.72
CA ASP A 88 -9.95 -4.00 23.10
C ASP A 88 -9.63 -2.75 23.93
N ALA A 89 -10.40 -2.52 24.99
CA ALA A 89 -10.29 -1.33 25.81
C ALA A 89 -8.90 -1.22 26.46
N ALA A 90 -8.31 -2.35 26.85
CA ALA A 90 -6.98 -2.38 27.46
C ALA A 90 -5.88 -2.04 26.43
N SER A 91 -5.98 -2.54 25.20
CA SER A 91 -5.03 -2.26 24.10
C SER A 91 -5.06 -0.80 23.66
N VAL A 92 -6.24 -0.18 23.56
CA VAL A 92 -6.36 1.24 23.15
C VAL A 92 -5.86 2.17 24.26
N LEU A 93 -6.22 1.90 25.51
CA LEU A 93 -5.81 2.73 26.64
C LEU A 93 -4.31 2.65 26.94
N ASN A 94 -3.64 1.59 26.51
CA ASN A 94 -2.19 1.41 26.65
C ASN A 94 -1.39 1.88 25.42
N THR A 95 -2.05 2.33 24.35
CA THR A 95 -1.34 2.88 23.19
C THR A 95 -1.07 4.37 23.42
N THR A 96 0.14 4.69 23.87
CA THR A 96 0.63 6.07 23.94
C THR A 96 0.91 6.58 22.52
N HIS A 97 0.15 7.59 22.11
CA HIS A 97 0.31 8.27 20.82
C HIS A 97 0.97 9.64 20.97
N HIS A 98 1.93 9.79 21.90
CA HIS A 98 2.62 11.06 22.13
C HIS A 98 3.04 11.69 20.80
N SER A 99 2.25 12.68 20.39
CA SER A 99 2.48 13.56 19.28
C SER A 99 2.85 14.88 19.94
N ASP A 100 3.88 15.54 19.41
CA ASP A 100 4.22 16.89 19.84
C ASP A 100 3.16 17.92 19.35
N VAL A 101 2.07 17.44 18.72
CA VAL A 101 0.97 18.22 18.14
C VAL A 101 -0.30 17.99 18.95
N ASP A 102 -0.86 19.06 19.51
CA ASP A 102 -2.01 19.04 20.41
C ASP A 102 -3.34 19.09 19.63
N TYR A 103 -3.88 17.92 19.28
CA TYR A 103 -5.18 17.77 18.62
C TYR A 103 -6.31 17.70 19.65
N ASN A 104 -7.37 18.48 19.48
CA ASN A 104 -8.57 18.48 20.33
C ASN A 104 -9.88 18.23 19.54
N PRO A 105 -11.04 18.02 20.19
CA PRO A 105 -12.32 17.75 19.52
C PRO A 105 -12.87 18.89 18.65
N LEU A 106 -12.28 20.09 18.70
CA LEU A 106 -12.61 21.23 17.84
C LEU A 106 -11.62 21.36 16.67
N THR A 107 -10.63 20.48 16.57
CA THR A 107 -9.68 20.47 15.46
C THR A 107 -10.47 20.22 14.17
N PRO A 108 -10.39 21.13 13.18
CA PRO A 108 -11.07 20.95 11.92
C PRO A 108 -10.68 19.62 11.25
N GLU A 109 -11.65 18.96 10.62
CA GLU A 109 -11.43 17.71 9.89
C GLU A 109 -10.36 17.88 8.81
N ALA A 110 -10.30 19.07 8.20
CA ALA A 110 -9.24 19.43 7.26
C ALA A 110 -7.85 19.29 7.87
N THR A 111 -7.65 19.63 9.14
CA THR A 111 -6.36 19.47 9.83
C THR A 111 -6.08 18.00 10.14
N LEU A 112 -7.08 17.26 10.64
CA LEU A 112 -6.96 15.83 10.95
C LEU A 112 -6.65 14.98 9.70
N PHE A 113 -7.19 15.36 8.54
CA PHE A 113 -6.99 14.67 7.27
C PHE A 113 -5.95 15.32 6.36
N SER A 114 -5.30 16.41 6.79
CA SER A 114 -4.22 17.08 6.04
C SER A 114 -2.89 16.34 6.04
N SER A 115 -2.79 15.23 6.81
CA SER A 115 -1.58 14.43 6.87
C SER A 115 -1.21 13.95 5.47
N ASN A 116 -0.13 14.53 4.96
CA ASN A 116 0.46 14.18 3.67
C ASN A 116 1.36 12.95 3.87
N ASN A 117 0.75 11.82 4.24
CA ASN A 117 1.43 10.52 4.28
C ASN A 117 1.60 9.98 2.85
N SER A 118 2.08 10.83 1.93
CA SER A 118 2.43 10.45 0.58
C SER A 118 3.67 9.56 0.66
N CYS A 119 3.49 8.25 0.51
CA CYS A 119 4.59 7.37 0.21
C CYS A 119 5.13 7.75 -1.17
N ILE A 120 6.37 8.23 -1.23
CA ILE A 120 7.07 8.34 -2.51
C ILE A 120 7.38 6.90 -2.94
N LEU A 121 6.84 6.51 -4.09
CA LEU A 121 7.16 5.23 -4.69
C LEU A 121 8.67 5.19 -4.96
N SER A 122 9.31 4.07 -4.62
CA SER A 122 10.65 3.81 -5.13
C SER A 122 10.57 3.88 -6.66
N PRO A 123 11.40 4.69 -7.33
CA PRO A 123 11.25 4.96 -8.77
C PRO A 123 11.29 3.70 -9.62
N GLU A 124 11.97 2.66 -9.14
CA GLU A 124 11.96 1.33 -9.72
C GLU A 124 12.09 0.30 -8.59
N VAL A 125 11.45 -0.85 -8.77
CA VAL A 125 11.64 -2.07 -7.98
C VAL A 125 11.73 -3.24 -8.93
N THR A 126 12.29 -4.35 -8.48
CA THR A 126 12.34 -5.57 -9.28
C THR A 126 10.92 -6.07 -9.54
N GLN A 127 10.54 -6.17 -10.83
CA GLN A 127 9.23 -6.62 -11.28
C GLN A 127 8.91 -8.06 -10.84
N GLY A 128 9.93 -8.88 -10.63
CA GLY A 128 9.77 -10.30 -10.27
C GLY A 128 9.30 -11.17 -11.44
N PRO A 129 9.26 -12.50 -11.26
CA PRO A 129 9.07 -13.45 -12.37
C PRO A 129 7.60 -13.65 -12.79
N TYR A 130 6.65 -12.97 -12.14
CA TYR A 130 5.22 -13.22 -12.30
C TYR A 130 4.47 -12.17 -13.12
N TYR A 131 5.16 -11.16 -13.62
CA TYR A 131 4.52 -10.16 -14.49
C TYR A 131 4.08 -10.78 -15.81
N ALA A 132 2.82 -10.54 -16.19
CA ALA A 132 2.25 -10.92 -17.46
C ALA A 132 1.88 -9.66 -18.27
N SER A 133 2.41 -9.54 -19.48
CA SER A 133 2.10 -8.42 -20.37
C SER A 133 0.81 -8.65 -21.15
N GLY A 134 0.03 -7.59 -21.37
CA GLY A 134 -1.13 -7.63 -22.26
C GLY A 134 -2.44 -8.07 -21.60
N GLU A 135 -2.51 -7.95 -20.27
CA GLU A 135 -3.70 -8.22 -19.48
C GLU A 135 -4.85 -7.22 -19.73
N TYR A 136 -6.03 -7.59 -19.24
CA TYR A 136 -7.25 -6.79 -19.42
C TYR A 136 -7.18 -5.43 -18.71
N ILE A 137 -7.61 -4.37 -19.41
CA ILE A 137 -7.80 -3.04 -18.80
C ILE A 137 -9.13 -3.05 -18.04
N ARG A 138 -9.06 -3.23 -16.72
CA ARG A 138 -10.22 -3.33 -15.82
C ARG A 138 -9.97 -2.67 -14.47
N ARG A 139 -11.05 -2.40 -13.73
CA ARG A 139 -10.99 -1.80 -12.39
C ARG A 139 -11.25 -2.78 -11.24
N ASN A 140 -11.85 -3.94 -11.54
CA ASN A 140 -12.13 -4.99 -10.57
C ASN A 140 -11.30 -6.23 -10.94
N LEU A 141 -10.46 -6.67 -10.01
CA LEU A 141 -9.52 -7.79 -10.16
C LEU A 141 -9.94 -9.01 -9.30
N ILE A 142 -11.12 -8.98 -8.64
CA ILE A 142 -11.53 -10.00 -7.68
C ILE A 142 -11.88 -11.32 -8.37
N GLU A 143 -12.49 -11.27 -9.56
CA GLU A 143 -13.00 -12.45 -10.27
C GLU A 143 -13.85 -13.36 -9.35
N ASP A 144 -13.47 -14.62 -9.22
CA ASP A 144 -14.07 -15.63 -8.35
C ASP A 144 -13.24 -15.91 -7.08
N GLN A 145 -12.22 -15.09 -6.81
CA GLN A 145 -11.31 -15.31 -5.71
C GLN A 145 -11.95 -14.97 -4.35
N GLU A 146 -11.82 -15.89 -3.39
CA GLU A 146 -12.24 -15.67 -2.01
C GLU A 146 -11.27 -14.71 -1.29
N GLY A 147 -11.80 -13.79 -0.48
CA GLY A 147 -10.96 -12.89 0.30
C GLY A 147 -11.69 -11.69 0.90
N VAL A 148 -10.90 -10.75 1.43
CA VAL A 148 -11.41 -9.47 1.94
C VAL A 148 -11.35 -8.44 0.82
N GLU A 149 -12.51 -7.91 0.42
CA GLU A 149 -12.57 -6.86 -0.60
C GLU A 149 -11.80 -5.62 -0.14
N MET A 150 -10.78 -5.27 -0.92
CA MET A 150 -9.94 -4.09 -0.76
C MET A 150 -10.21 -3.11 -1.90
N ILE A 151 -10.43 -1.84 -1.55
CA ILE A 151 -10.56 -0.76 -2.52
C ILE A 151 -9.29 0.07 -2.49
N ILE A 152 -8.63 0.17 -3.64
CA ILE A 152 -7.40 0.95 -3.81
C ILE A 152 -7.73 2.21 -4.63
N ASP A 153 -7.54 3.39 -4.04
CA ASP A 153 -7.65 4.70 -4.70
C ASP A 153 -6.25 5.30 -4.85
N LEU A 154 -5.77 5.40 -6.09
CA LEU A 154 -4.42 5.88 -6.39
C LEU A 154 -4.46 7.28 -6.97
N GLN A 155 -3.50 8.10 -6.54
CA GLN A 155 -3.22 9.39 -7.13
C GLN A 155 -1.72 9.45 -7.43
N VAL A 156 -1.39 9.70 -8.70
CA VAL A 156 0.00 9.85 -9.14
C VAL A 156 0.31 11.33 -9.29
N ILE A 157 1.33 11.79 -8.57
CA ILE A 157 1.80 13.18 -8.57
C ILE A 157 3.25 13.19 -9.05
N ASP A 158 3.54 14.05 -10.02
CA ASP A 158 4.91 14.36 -10.42
C ASP A 158 5.59 15.15 -9.29
N MET A 159 6.68 14.60 -8.77
CA MET A 159 7.40 15.19 -7.64
C MET A 159 8.16 16.47 -7.99
N ALA A 160 8.54 16.69 -9.25
CA ALA A 160 9.25 17.89 -9.67
C ALA A 160 8.28 19.05 -9.94
N THR A 161 7.14 18.74 -10.58
CA THR A 161 6.17 19.77 -10.97
C THR A 161 5.04 19.94 -9.96
N CYS A 162 4.84 18.99 -9.05
CA CYS A 162 3.71 18.91 -8.12
C CYS A 162 2.34 18.91 -8.84
N GLU A 163 2.30 18.51 -10.10
CA GLU A 163 1.07 18.36 -10.88
C GLU A 163 0.63 16.89 -10.89
N PRO A 164 -0.69 16.62 -11.02
CA PRO A 164 -1.16 15.26 -11.26
C PRO A 164 -0.65 14.72 -12.58
N VAL A 165 -0.21 13.47 -12.59
CA VAL A 165 0.03 12.74 -13.83
C VAL A 165 -1.33 12.31 -14.39
N VAL A 166 -1.62 12.74 -15.63
CA VAL A 166 -2.86 12.42 -16.33
C VAL A 166 -2.61 11.38 -17.42
N ASN A 167 -3.64 10.61 -17.77
CA ASN A 167 -3.58 9.58 -18.82
C ASN A 167 -2.51 8.50 -18.57
N SER A 168 -2.20 8.19 -17.32
CA SER A 168 -1.33 7.08 -16.94
C SER A 168 -2.09 5.75 -16.93
N MET A 169 -1.45 4.68 -17.40
CA MET A 169 -1.90 3.31 -17.16
C MET A 169 -1.29 2.80 -15.86
N ILE A 170 -2.08 2.15 -15.02
CA ILE A 170 -1.60 1.48 -13.80
C ILE A 170 -1.86 0.00 -13.97
N ASP A 171 -0.82 -0.79 -13.76
CA ASP A 171 -0.84 -2.25 -13.79
C ASP A 171 -0.69 -2.79 -12.37
N PHE A 172 -1.47 -3.83 -12.04
CA PHE A 172 -1.47 -4.54 -10.77
C PHE A 172 -1.55 -6.04 -11.04
N TRP A 173 -0.69 -6.80 -10.37
CA TRP A 173 -0.71 -8.26 -10.34
C TRP A 173 -0.57 -8.76 -8.90
#